data_AF-A0A842NYC7-F1
#
_entry.id   AF-A0A842NYC7-F1
#
_cell.length_a   1.000
_cell.length_b   1.000
_cell.length_c   1.000
_cell.angle_alpha   90.00
_cell.angle_beta   90.00
_cell.angle_gamma   90.00
#
_symmetry.space_group_name_H-M   'P 1'
#
loop_
_entity.id
_entity.type
_entity.pdbx_description
1 polymer ?
#
loop_
_entity_poly.entity_id
_entity_poly.type
_entity_poly.pdbx_seq_one_letter_code
_entity_poly.pdbx_strand_id
1 'polypeptide(L)'
;MTDVFLDNKFVGTVKNPEDFIERIISERRMGKLPITLNAHYNNNTDEVRIEICGGRSVRPLIVVNDGKSLLTEKHIQQLEKNEITWSDLVKQGVIDYLDSGEEENAFVAFTEEELIGEHTHLEVSPLGIVGLTTALVPFGNYNHGVRLSQGSKNQKQAIGFYIANFFNRMDMDVNLLHYPQYPVVDTLMHRTLDYDKHPSGQNIVVAVMSYQGYNMEDSIVLNKGSVDRGMGRSTYYRPAISEELRYSGGLIDEVSVPDKEVKGYRSEYDYRFLEDDGIIYPEAVVQEGDVIIGKTSPPRFLSSLDEYNLTTSSRRESSMALKHGERGVVDFVTLTENSEGNRLVQVRLRSQRTPEIGDKFTSRHGQKGVISILVPEEDIPFTASGIRPDIIFSPHGIPSRMTMAHMIELLAGKTGALSGRRVNGTIFDSENEDDLRKELLGMGFMENGTETMYNGITGERYKAKIYIGNMYYLKLKHMVANKIHSRARGPIQLLTRQPTEGRANEGGLRLGEMEKDTFIAHGTALLLKERFDSDKTIVPVCEECGLIAIYDDRRETSFCPICGEKAEVSNIEISYAFKLILDELKSLTVYPKMKLEGKY
;
A
#
# COMPACT_ATOMS: atom_id res chain seq x y z
N MET A 1 9.78 -53.60 17.06
CA MET A 1 8.42 -53.23 17.52
C MET A 1 8.46 -51.74 17.52
N THR A 2 7.69 -51.15 16.61
CA THR A 2 7.70 -49.72 16.27
C THR A 2 6.76 -49.00 17.21
N ASP A 3 7.18 -47.89 17.79
CA ASP A 3 6.37 -47.10 18.71
C ASP A 3 5.29 -46.31 17.96
N VAL A 4 4.08 -46.26 18.52
CA VAL A 4 2.93 -45.56 17.92
C VAL A 4 2.55 -44.37 18.79
N PHE A 5 2.55 -43.19 18.19
CA PHE A 5 2.15 -41.94 18.82
C PHE A 5 0.87 -41.40 18.19
N LEU A 6 -0.05 -40.92 19.02
CA LEU A 6 -1.25 -40.19 18.61
C LEU A 6 -1.16 -38.77 19.18
N ASP A 7 -1.12 -37.76 18.32
CA ASP A 7 -0.98 -36.35 18.72
C ASP A 7 0.19 -36.15 19.70
N ASN A 8 1.36 -36.72 19.38
CA ASN A 8 2.57 -36.77 20.20
C ASN A 8 2.47 -37.53 21.55
N LYS A 9 1.39 -38.26 21.80
CA LYS A 9 1.27 -39.13 22.98
C LYS A 9 1.53 -40.58 22.59
N PHE A 10 2.40 -41.25 23.31
CA PHE A 10 2.63 -42.68 23.12
C PHE A 10 1.35 -43.47 23.44
N VAL A 11 0.92 -44.34 22.53
CA VAL A 11 -0.30 -45.15 22.67
C VAL A 11 0.01 -46.65 22.70
N GLY A 12 1.09 -47.10 22.06
CA GLY A 12 1.45 -48.51 22.05
C GLY A 12 2.54 -48.83 21.02
N THR A 13 2.65 -50.10 20.66
CA THR A 13 3.64 -50.56 19.67
C THR A 13 3.02 -51.46 18.60
N VAL A 14 3.61 -51.48 17.41
CA VAL A 14 3.19 -52.30 16.27
C VAL A 14 4.36 -53.14 15.76
N LYS A 15 4.07 -54.31 15.18
CA LYS A 15 5.11 -55.21 14.62
C LYS A 15 5.47 -54.85 13.18
N ASN A 16 4.45 -54.60 12.33
CA ASN A 16 4.60 -54.22 10.94
C ASN A 16 4.01 -52.81 10.76
N PRO A 17 4.83 -51.74 10.76
CA PRO A 17 4.34 -50.38 10.67
C PRO A 17 3.75 -50.04 9.28
N GLU A 18 4.33 -50.58 8.20
CA GLU A 18 3.86 -50.37 6.82
C GLU A 18 2.42 -50.89 6.63
N ASP A 19 2.18 -52.17 6.93
CA ASP A 19 0.83 -52.78 6.89
C ASP A 19 -0.18 -52.00 7.75
N PHE A 20 0.26 -51.47 8.89
CA PHE A 20 -0.59 -50.73 9.81
C PHE A 20 -1.01 -49.38 9.23
N ILE A 21 -0.10 -48.67 8.58
CA ILE A 21 -0.40 -47.40 7.90
C ILE A 21 -1.29 -47.62 6.69
N GLU A 22 -0.98 -48.60 5.84
CA GLU A 22 -1.83 -48.93 4.68
C GLU A 22 -3.27 -49.26 5.11
N ARG A 23 -3.43 -49.95 6.24
CA ARG A 23 -4.74 -50.21 6.81
C ARG A 23 -5.45 -48.94 7.28
N ILE A 24 -4.75 -48.03 7.95
CA ILE A 24 -5.32 -46.74 8.38
C ILE A 24 -5.74 -45.92 7.17
N ILE A 25 -4.88 -45.79 6.16
CA ILE A 25 -5.15 -45.02 4.94
C ILE A 25 -6.31 -45.64 4.16
N SER A 26 -6.36 -46.98 4.02
CA SER A 26 -7.48 -47.65 3.34
C SER A 26 -8.80 -47.52 4.11
N GLU A 27 -8.80 -47.63 5.44
CA GLU A 27 -9.98 -47.38 6.27
C GLU A 27 -10.44 -45.91 6.20
N ARG A 28 -9.52 -44.95 6.09
CA ARG A 28 -9.80 -43.52 5.82
C ARG A 28 -10.46 -43.33 4.45
N ARG A 29 -9.89 -43.91 3.39
CA ARG A 29 -10.42 -43.85 2.01
C ARG A 29 -11.80 -44.51 1.88
N MET A 30 -12.11 -45.51 2.68
CA MET A 30 -13.44 -46.12 2.78
C MET A 30 -14.45 -45.30 3.60
N GLY A 31 -14.02 -44.16 4.19
CA GLY A 31 -14.85 -43.31 5.04
C GLY A 31 -15.14 -43.87 6.43
N LYS A 32 -14.40 -44.89 6.89
CA LYS A 32 -14.54 -45.46 8.25
C LYS A 32 -13.83 -44.63 9.30
N LEU A 33 -12.73 -43.97 8.92
CA LEU A 33 -11.96 -43.06 9.75
C LEU A 33 -12.17 -41.60 9.32
N PRO A 34 -11.95 -40.62 10.21
CA PRO A 34 -12.02 -39.21 9.87
C PRO A 34 -11.03 -38.85 8.75
N ILE A 35 -11.46 -38.07 7.77
CA ILE A 35 -10.62 -37.58 6.66
C ILE A 35 -9.45 -36.73 7.16
N THR A 36 -9.60 -36.09 8.32
CA THR A 36 -8.55 -35.27 8.94
C THR A 36 -7.45 -36.10 9.60
N LEU A 37 -7.58 -37.42 9.71
CA LEU A 37 -6.56 -38.28 10.30
C LEU A 37 -5.44 -38.47 9.29
N ASN A 38 -4.22 -38.11 9.67
CA ASN A 38 -3.01 -38.39 8.90
C ASN A 38 -2.11 -39.36 9.66
N ALA A 39 -1.44 -40.25 8.94
CA ALA A 39 -0.57 -41.25 9.52
C ALA A 39 0.71 -41.40 8.70
N HIS A 40 1.86 -41.36 9.35
CA HIS A 40 3.16 -41.53 8.69
C HIS A 40 4.10 -42.42 9.50
N TYR A 41 4.98 -43.14 8.81
CA TYR A 41 6.01 -43.98 9.41
C TYR A 41 7.37 -43.33 9.16
N ASN A 42 8.07 -43.02 10.24
CA ASN A 42 9.41 -42.49 10.19
C ASN A 42 10.43 -43.63 10.32
N ASN A 43 11.02 -44.01 9.17
CA ASN A 43 12.03 -45.07 9.09
C ASN A 43 13.28 -44.78 9.94
N ASN A 44 13.61 -43.50 10.18
CA ASN A 44 14.83 -43.13 10.89
C ASN A 44 14.72 -43.33 12.40
N THR A 45 13.54 -43.08 12.97
CA THR A 45 13.28 -43.21 14.42
C THR A 45 12.56 -44.50 14.78
N ASP A 46 12.10 -45.27 13.77
CA ASP A 46 11.20 -46.41 13.95
C ASP A 46 9.96 -46.04 14.79
N GLU A 47 9.26 -44.98 14.35
CA GLU A 47 8.03 -44.47 14.99
C GLU A 47 6.90 -44.31 13.96
N VAL A 48 5.69 -44.73 14.31
CA VAL A 48 4.45 -44.38 13.61
C VAL A 48 3.80 -43.21 14.33
N ARG A 49 3.47 -42.16 13.59
CA ARG A 49 2.78 -40.99 14.13
C ARG A 49 1.43 -40.83 13.46
N ILE A 50 0.40 -40.70 14.28
CA ILE A 50 -0.97 -40.43 13.87
C ILE A 50 -1.34 -39.05 14.39
N GLU A 51 -1.76 -38.17 13.50
CA GLU A 51 -2.09 -36.78 13.81
C GLU A 51 -3.55 -36.50 13.47
N ILE A 52 -4.31 -36.02 14.45
CA ILE A 52 -5.73 -35.64 14.34
C ILE A 52 -5.94 -34.20 14.84
N CYS A 53 -4.92 -33.60 15.48
CA CYS A 53 -4.92 -32.21 15.93
C CYS A 53 -5.41 -31.20 14.87
N GLY A 54 -6.13 -30.18 15.33
CA GLY A 54 -6.49 -29.02 14.52
C GLY A 54 -5.31 -28.06 14.31
N GLY A 55 -5.34 -27.31 13.21
CA GLY A 55 -4.32 -26.29 12.89
C GLY A 55 -3.20 -26.76 11.93
N ARG A 56 -3.24 -28.02 11.50
CA ARG A 56 -2.32 -28.55 10.47
C ARG A 56 -2.66 -28.00 9.10
N SER A 57 -1.63 -27.78 8.29
CA SER A 57 -1.78 -27.47 6.87
C SER A 57 -1.83 -28.78 6.10
N VAL A 58 -2.88 -28.95 5.30
CA VAL A 58 -3.07 -30.12 4.46
C VAL A 58 -3.14 -29.74 3.00
N ARG A 59 -2.61 -30.60 2.14
CA ARG A 59 -2.59 -30.44 0.69
C ARG A 59 -3.47 -31.54 0.06
N PRO A 60 -4.51 -31.19 -0.70
CA PRO A 60 -5.29 -32.18 -1.43
C PRO A 60 -4.51 -32.70 -2.64
N LEU A 61 -4.43 -34.01 -2.78
CA LEU A 61 -3.81 -34.69 -3.92
C LEU A 61 -4.74 -35.77 -4.48
N ILE A 62 -4.58 -36.07 -5.77
CA ILE A 62 -5.29 -37.16 -6.43
C ILE A 62 -4.56 -38.46 -6.12
N VAL A 63 -5.28 -39.49 -5.71
CA VAL A 63 -4.70 -40.81 -5.43
C VAL A 63 -4.37 -41.53 -6.73
N VAL A 64 -3.19 -42.13 -6.79
CA VAL A 64 -2.71 -42.93 -7.94
C VAL A 64 -2.51 -44.37 -7.48
N ASN A 65 -2.99 -45.33 -8.28
CA ASN A 65 -2.77 -46.75 -8.08
C ASN A 65 -2.16 -47.36 -9.35
N ASP A 66 -1.03 -48.05 -9.22
CA ASP A 66 -0.32 -48.72 -10.32
C ASP A 66 -0.11 -47.83 -11.56
N GLY A 67 0.29 -46.57 -11.34
CA GLY A 67 0.54 -45.59 -12.39
C GLY A 67 -0.71 -45.03 -13.07
N LYS A 68 -1.92 -45.26 -12.52
CA LYS A 68 -3.17 -44.69 -13.01
C LYS A 68 -3.84 -43.82 -11.95
N SER A 69 -4.24 -42.62 -12.35
CA SER A 69 -5.07 -41.74 -11.54
C SER A 69 -6.42 -42.38 -11.22
N LEU A 70 -6.86 -42.31 -9.96
CA LEU A 70 -8.22 -42.69 -9.57
C LEU A 70 -9.27 -41.67 -10.04
N LEU A 71 -8.85 -40.45 -10.40
CA LEU A 71 -9.72 -39.48 -11.04
C LEU A 71 -9.89 -39.88 -12.51
N THR A 72 -11.09 -40.30 -12.89
CA THR A 72 -11.41 -40.73 -14.24
C THR A 72 -12.16 -39.65 -15.02
N GLU A 73 -12.13 -39.72 -16.36
CA GLU A 73 -12.92 -38.83 -17.21
C GLU A 73 -14.42 -38.83 -16.87
N LYS A 74 -14.96 -39.96 -16.37
CA LYS A 74 -16.34 -40.04 -15.90
C LYS A 74 -16.59 -39.11 -14.71
N HIS A 75 -15.67 -39.09 -13.74
CA HIS A 75 -15.76 -38.17 -12.61
C HIS A 75 -15.73 -36.72 -13.08
N ILE A 76 -14.87 -36.39 -14.05
CA ILE A 76 -14.78 -35.05 -14.63
C ILE A 76 -16.11 -34.65 -15.29
N GLN A 77 -16.68 -35.51 -16.14
CA GLN A 77 -17.98 -35.27 -16.77
C GLN A 77 -19.12 -35.12 -15.75
N GLN A 78 -19.08 -35.87 -14.65
CA GLN A 78 -20.06 -35.74 -13.56
C GLN A 78 -19.90 -34.43 -12.78
N LEU A 79 -18.66 -33.96 -12.57
CA LEU A 79 -18.39 -32.64 -11.97
C LEU A 79 -18.90 -31.51 -12.87
N GLU A 80 -18.65 -31.59 -14.18
CA GLU A 80 -19.13 -30.60 -15.16
C GLU A 80 -20.67 -30.51 -15.19
N LYS A 81 -21.35 -31.64 -15.01
CA LYS A 81 -22.82 -31.70 -14.92
C LYS A 81 -23.37 -31.36 -13.53
N ASN A 82 -22.50 -31.08 -12.56
CA ASN A 82 -22.85 -30.90 -11.14
C ASN A 82 -23.58 -32.10 -10.52
N GLU A 83 -23.32 -33.33 -10.99
CA GLU A 83 -23.87 -34.57 -10.42
C GLU A 83 -23.13 -35.01 -9.16
N ILE A 84 -21.83 -34.74 -9.10
CA ILE A 84 -20.97 -34.98 -7.92
C ILE A 84 -20.28 -33.69 -7.52
N THR A 85 -19.89 -33.60 -6.24
CA THR A 85 -19.14 -32.47 -5.69
C THR A 85 -17.72 -32.88 -5.28
N TRP A 86 -16.87 -31.90 -4.99
CA TRP A 86 -15.53 -32.15 -4.41
C TRP A 86 -15.59 -33.03 -3.16
N SER A 87 -16.58 -32.81 -2.29
CA SER A 87 -16.79 -33.63 -1.10
C SER A 87 -17.11 -35.08 -1.40
N ASP A 88 -17.74 -35.38 -2.54
CA ASP A 88 -18.04 -36.75 -2.95
C ASP A 88 -16.80 -37.47 -3.47
N LEU A 89 -15.90 -36.78 -4.18
CA LEU A 89 -14.60 -37.34 -4.58
C LEU A 89 -13.74 -37.71 -3.38
N VAL A 90 -13.74 -36.87 -2.34
CA VAL A 90 -13.05 -37.16 -1.07
C VAL A 90 -13.67 -38.38 -0.39
N LYS A 91 -15.01 -38.48 -0.32
CA LYS A 91 -15.70 -39.66 0.25
C LYS A 91 -15.47 -40.94 -0.54
N GLN A 92 -15.26 -40.85 -1.85
CA GLN A 92 -14.94 -41.97 -2.72
C GLN A 92 -13.47 -42.39 -2.63
N GLY A 93 -12.64 -41.65 -1.88
CA GLY A 93 -11.20 -41.92 -1.74
C GLY A 93 -10.39 -41.58 -2.99
N VAL A 94 -10.94 -40.76 -3.91
CA VAL A 94 -10.22 -40.27 -5.10
C VAL A 94 -9.23 -39.16 -4.73
N ILE A 95 -9.58 -38.36 -3.73
CA ILE A 95 -8.77 -37.24 -3.23
C ILE A 95 -8.39 -37.51 -1.78
N ASP A 96 -7.09 -37.41 -1.50
CA ASP A 96 -6.53 -37.50 -0.15
C ASP A 96 -6.01 -36.12 0.30
N TYR A 97 -6.15 -35.83 1.59
CA TYR A 97 -5.54 -34.66 2.22
C TYR A 97 -4.31 -35.11 2.98
N LEU A 98 -3.12 -34.74 2.50
CA LEU A 98 -1.87 -35.07 3.17
C LEU A 98 -1.40 -33.88 4.01
N ASP A 99 -0.97 -34.12 5.24
CA ASP A 99 -0.17 -33.15 5.98
C ASP A 99 1.32 -33.33 5.68
N SER A 100 2.16 -32.45 6.22
CA SER A 100 3.61 -32.51 6.00
C SER A 100 4.27 -33.80 6.48
N GLY A 101 3.64 -34.52 7.41
CA GLY A 101 4.18 -35.79 7.91
C GLY A 101 3.88 -36.93 6.95
N GLU A 102 2.63 -37.05 6.51
CA GLU A 102 2.22 -38.08 5.54
C GLU A 102 2.78 -37.82 4.14
N GLU A 103 3.02 -36.56 3.77
CA GLU A 103 3.65 -36.18 2.51
C GLU A 103 5.10 -36.71 2.39
N GLU A 104 5.81 -36.94 3.49
CA GLU A 104 7.18 -37.51 3.48
C GLU A 104 7.19 -38.96 2.92
N ASN A 105 6.07 -39.68 3.05
CA ASN A 105 5.88 -41.02 2.51
C ASN A 105 5.19 -41.01 1.12
N ALA A 106 4.95 -39.85 0.52
CA ALA A 106 4.27 -39.71 -0.76
C ALA A 106 5.23 -39.39 -1.91
N PHE A 107 5.12 -40.14 -3.01
CA PHE A 107 5.84 -39.85 -4.25
C PHE A 107 4.88 -39.25 -5.28
N VAL A 108 4.82 -37.92 -5.31
CA VAL A 108 3.81 -37.15 -6.06
C VAL A 108 4.29 -36.81 -7.47
N ALA A 109 3.49 -37.14 -8.48
CA ALA A 109 3.70 -36.71 -9.87
C ALA A 109 3.17 -35.28 -10.10
N PHE A 110 3.87 -34.48 -10.92
CA PHE A 110 3.46 -33.09 -11.18
C PHE A 110 2.43 -32.98 -12.30
N THR A 111 2.53 -33.85 -13.32
CA THR A 111 1.57 -33.95 -14.42
C THR A 111 1.20 -35.40 -14.69
N GLU A 112 0.08 -35.63 -15.37
CA GLU A 112 -0.33 -36.99 -15.76
C GLU A 112 0.68 -37.66 -16.70
N GLU A 113 1.42 -36.89 -17.48
CA GLU A 113 2.44 -37.40 -18.42
C GLU A 113 3.65 -38.03 -17.70
N GLU A 114 3.92 -37.60 -16.46
CA GLU A 114 5.03 -38.09 -15.64
C GLU A 114 4.67 -39.34 -14.83
N LEU A 115 3.41 -39.83 -14.90
CA LEU A 115 2.96 -40.96 -14.11
C LEU A 115 3.71 -42.26 -14.47
N ILE A 116 4.28 -42.87 -13.44
CA ILE A 116 4.96 -44.17 -13.43
C ILE A 116 4.36 -45.00 -12.30
N GLY A 117 4.57 -46.32 -12.34
CA GLY A 117 3.96 -47.26 -11.38
C GLY A 117 4.31 -47.02 -9.91
N GLU A 118 5.39 -46.28 -9.63
CA GLU A 118 5.85 -45.96 -8.27
C GLU A 118 5.17 -44.73 -7.66
N HIS A 119 4.49 -43.89 -8.46
CA HIS A 119 3.82 -42.70 -7.94
C HIS A 119 2.62 -43.06 -7.09
N THR A 120 2.54 -42.44 -5.91
CA THR A 120 1.43 -42.66 -4.96
C THR A 120 0.30 -41.64 -5.14
N HIS A 121 0.65 -40.44 -5.60
CA HIS A 121 -0.29 -39.34 -5.78
C HIS A 121 0.05 -38.50 -7.01
N LEU A 122 -0.92 -37.71 -7.46
CA LEU A 122 -0.83 -36.76 -8.57
C LEU A 122 -1.30 -35.39 -8.11
N GLU A 123 -0.61 -34.34 -8.56
CA GLU A 123 -0.98 -32.96 -8.31
C GLU A 123 -2.32 -32.59 -8.97
N VAL A 124 -3.21 -31.92 -8.24
CA VAL A 124 -4.50 -31.47 -8.78
C VAL A 124 -4.30 -30.37 -9.83
N SER A 125 -3.44 -29.41 -9.54
CA SER A 125 -3.04 -28.38 -10.49
C SER A 125 -1.68 -27.80 -10.11
N PRO A 126 -0.72 -27.70 -11.04
CA PRO A 126 0.56 -26.98 -10.87
C PRO A 126 0.42 -25.57 -10.29
N LEU A 127 -0.73 -24.92 -10.51
CA LEU A 127 -1.00 -23.58 -10.01
C LEU A 127 -1.14 -23.52 -8.48
N GLY A 128 -1.43 -24.65 -7.82
CA GLY A 128 -1.60 -24.75 -6.36
C GLY A 128 -0.36 -24.34 -5.55
N ILE A 129 0.82 -24.33 -6.17
CA ILE A 129 2.07 -23.91 -5.53
C ILE A 129 2.14 -22.40 -5.25
N VAL A 130 1.40 -21.58 -6.01
CA VAL A 130 1.44 -20.12 -5.89
C VAL A 130 0.22 -19.57 -5.14
N GLY A 131 0.45 -18.55 -4.32
CA GLY A 131 -0.64 -17.82 -3.69
C GLY A 131 -1.48 -17.01 -4.68
N LEU A 132 -2.70 -16.65 -4.26
CA LEU A 132 -3.72 -15.97 -5.08
C LEU A 132 -3.18 -14.79 -5.88
N THR A 133 -2.49 -13.84 -5.23
CA THR A 133 -2.00 -12.63 -5.90
C THR A 133 -0.88 -12.90 -6.90
N THR A 134 -0.15 -13.99 -6.72
CA THR A 134 0.91 -14.41 -7.65
C THR A 134 0.32 -15.07 -8.89
N ALA A 135 -0.74 -15.87 -8.71
CA ALA A 135 -1.47 -16.49 -9.81
C ALA A 135 -2.19 -15.50 -10.74
N LEU A 136 -2.37 -14.24 -10.31
CA LEU A 136 -2.88 -13.16 -11.15
C LEU A 136 -1.81 -12.54 -12.07
N VAL A 137 -0.53 -12.92 -11.93
CA VAL A 137 0.54 -12.47 -12.85
C VAL A 137 0.59 -13.45 -14.02
N PRO A 138 0.28 -13.01 -15.26
CA PRO A 138 0.30 -13.91 -16.40
C PRO A 138 1.74 -14.30 -16.74
N PHE A 139 1.91 -15.48 -17.33
CA PHE A 139 3.20 -16.03 -17.77
C PHE A 139 4.28 -15.97 -16.65
N GLY A 140 3.85 -16.16 -15.39
CA GLY A 140 4.70 -15.96 -14.21
C GLY A 140 5.94 -16.86 -14.19
N ASN A 141 5.89 -18.02 -14.83
CA ASN A 141 7.00 -18.97 -15.01
C ASN A 141 8.14 -18.41 -15.89
N TYR A 142 7.88 -17.39 -16.73
CA TYR A 142 8.90 -16.72 -17.55
C TYR A 142 9.52 -15.48 -16.88
N ASN A 143 9.19 -15.22 -15.62
CA ASN A 143 9.78 -14.13 -14.84
C ASN A 143 10.83 -14.64 -13.85
N HIS A 144 11.82 -13.79 -13.59
CA HIS A 144 12.68 -13.98 -12.43
C HIS A 144 11.87 -13.93 -11.12
N GLY A 145 12.14 -14.82 -10.15
CA GLY A 145 11.32 -14.97 -8.94
C GLY A 145 11.14 -13.68 -8.12
N VAL A 146 12.16 -12.82 -8.06
CA VAL A 146 12.07 -11.51 -7.39
C VAL A 146 11.05 -10.59 -8.08
N ARG A 147 10.97 -10.62 -9.42
CA ARG A 147 10.03 -9.81 -10.20
C ARG A 147 8.61 -10.33 -10.09
N LEU A 148 8.44 -11.65 -10.07
CA LEU A 148 7.16 -12.28 -9.79
C LEU A 148 6.62 -11.84 -8.42
N SER A 149 7.45 -11.91 -7.37
CA SER A 149 7.08 -11.42 -6.02
C SER A 149 6.71 -9.93 -5.99
N GLN A 150 7.45 -9.09 -6.73
CA GLN A 150 7.12 -7.67 -6.86
C GLN A 150 5.81 -7.45 -7.60
N GLY A 151 5.55 -8.21 -8.67
CA GLY A 151 4.28 -8.22 -9.40
C GLY A 151 3.10 -8.51 -8.49
N SER A 152 3.19 -9.56 -7.67
CA SER A 152 2.18 -9.93 -6.68
C SER A 152 1.90 -8.81 -5.68
N LYS A 153 2.96 -8.12 -5.19
CA LYS A 153 2.82 -6.98 -4.27
C LYS A 153 2.17 -5.78 -4.94
N ASN A 154 2.44 -5.56 -6.22
CA ASN A 154 1.92 -4.43 -6.97
C ASN A 154 0.41 -4.52 -7.19
N GLN A 155 -0.11 -5.73 -7.41
CA GLN A 155 -1.55 -5.95 -7.53
C GLN A 155 -2.32 -5.49 -6.28
N LYS A 156 -1.75 -5.67 -5.08
CA LYS A 156 -2.33 -5.19 -3.81
C LYS A 156 -2.32 -3.66 -3.66
N GLN A 157 -1.47 -2.97 -4.43
CA GLN A 157 -1.32 -1.51 -4.38
C GLN A 157 -2.06 -0.79 -5.51
N ALA A 158 -2.62 -1.57 -6.44
CA ALA A 158 -3.34 -1.06 -7.60
C ALA A 158 -4.66 -0.40 -7.18
N ILE A 159 -5.00 0.67 -7.89
CA ILE A 159 -6.28 1.37 -7.73
C ILE A 159 -7.29 0.70 -8.66
N GLY A 160 -8.45 0.33 -8.10
CA GLY A 160 -9.50 -0.36 -8.83
C GLY A 160 -10.87 -0.08 -8.27
N PHE A 161 -11.83 -0.87 -8.73
CA PHE A 161 -13.16 -0.91 -8.16
C PHE A 161 -13.19 -1.88 -6.97
N TYR A 162 -13.09 -1.34 -5.75
CA TYR A 162 -12.90 -2.18 -4.55
C TYR A 162 -14.19 -2.82 -4.03
N ILE A 163 -15.32 -2.10 -4.02
CA ILE A 163 -16.61 -2.61 -3.53
C ILE A 163 -17.79 -1.84 -4.14
N ALA A 164 -18.92 -2.52 -4.34
CA ALA A 164 -20.09 -1.93 -4.98
C ALA A 164 -20.82 -0.88 -4.12
N ASN A 165 -20.88 -1.06 -2.80
CA ASN A 165 -21.58 -0.15 -1.90
C ASN A 165 -20.71 1.03 -1.40
N PHE A 166 -19.63 1.36 -2.11
CA PHE A 166 -18.73 2.44 -1.71
C PHE A 166 -19.46 3.79 -1.55
N PHE A 167 -20.55 4.03 -2.30
CA PHE A 167 -21.38 5.22 -2.17
C PHE A 167 -21.92 5.43 -0.74
N ASN A 168 -22.20 4.36 -0.01
CA ASN A 168 -22.76 4.44 1.35
C ASN A 168 -21.70 4.23 2.44
N ARG A 169 -20.44 4.00 2.07
CA ARG A 169 -19.38 3.65 3.02
C ARG A 169 -18.52 4.86 3.40
N MET A 170 -18.12 4.90 4.67
CA MET A 170 -17.16 5.85 5.22
C MET A 170 -15.82 5.13 5.44
N ASP A 171 -15.06 4.93 4.37
CA ASP A 171 -13.73 4.30 4.42
C ASP A 171 -12.63 5.37 4.36
N MET A 172 -11.52 5.16 5.10
CA MET A 172 -10.37 6.07 5.10
C MET A 172 -9.42 5.80 3.92
N ASP A 173 -8.92 6.87 3.29
CA ASP A 173 -7.85 6.83 2.27
C ASP A 173 -8.12 5.90 1.06
N VAL A 174 -9.33 5.96 0.53
CA VAL A 174 -9.75 5.12 -0.60
C VAL A 174 -9.49 5.82 -1.93
N ASN A 175 -9.01 5.07 -2.92
CA ASN A 175 -8.93 5.53 -4.30
C ASN A 175 -9.79 4.63 -5.19
N LEU A 176 -10.63 5.24 -6.02
CA LEU A 176 -11.48 4.56 -6.98
C LEU A 176 -11.05 4.92 -8.41
N LEU A 177 -10.80 3.91 -9.24
CA LEU A 177 -10.52 4.12 -10.66
C LEU A 177 -11.84 4.40 -11.41
N HIS A 178 -11.87 5.39 -12.31
CA HIS A 178 -13.10 5.76 -13.03
C HIS A 178 -13.54 4.70 -14.05
N TYR A 179 -12.58 4.19 -14.83
CA TYR A 179 -12.84 3.27 -15.92
C TYR A 179 -11.96 2.01 -15.81
N PRO A 180 -12.18 1.15 -14.79
CA PRO A 180 -11.47 -0.11 -14.68
C PRO A 180 -11.89 -1.05 -15.83
N GLN A 181 -10.96 -1.87 -16.32
CA GLN A 181 -11.19 -2.81 -17.41
C GLN A 181 -10.77 -4.22 -16.98
N TYR A 182 -11.38 -5.26 -17.55
CA TYR A 182 -10.85 -6.62 -17.41
C TYR A 182 -9.57 -6.77 -18.26
N PRO A 183 -8.58 -7.58 -17.85
CA PRO A 183 -7.37 -7.79 -18.63
C PRO A 183 -7.65 -8.63 -19.89
N VAL A 184 -7.05 -8.28 -21.03
CA VAL A 184 -7.13 -9.09 -22.27
C VAL A 184 -6.41 -10.44 -22.10
N VAL A 185 -5.26 -10.44 -21.42
CA VAL A 185 -4.54 -11.64 -21.03
C VAL A 185 -4.93 -11.98 -19.60
N ASP A 186 -5.75 -13.01 -19.43
CA ASP A 186 -6.24 -13.45 -18.13
C ASP A 186 -5.56 -14.76 -17.69
N THR A 187 -5.79 -15.13 -16.44
CA THR A 187 -5.37 -16.43 -15.89
C THR A 187 -6.59 -17.14 -15.34
N LEU A 188 -6.49 -18.44 -15.08
CA LEU A 188 -7.56 -19.24 -14.49
C LEU A 188 -8.13 -18.56 -13.23
N MET A 189 -7.26 -17.99 -12.39
CA MET A 189 -7.68 -17.29 -11.16
C MET A 189 -8.49 -16.02 -11.40
N HIS A 190 -8.31 -15.33 -12.53
CA HIS A 190 -9.17 -14.19 -12.86
C HIS A 190 -10.60 -14.64 -13.13
N ARG A 191 -10.77 -15.78 -13.79
CA ARG A 191 -12.08 -16.37 -14.10
C ARG A 191 -12.73 -16.94 -12.85
N THR A 192 -12.00 -17.69 -12.04
CA THR A 192 -12.51 -18.30 -10.80
C THR A 192 -12.95 -17.26 -9.76
N LEU A 193 -12.26 -16.11 -9.69
CA LEU A 193 -12.58 -15.03 -8.74
C LEU A 193 -13.64 -14.05 -9.24
N ASP A 194 -14.17 -14.22 -10.46
CA ASP A 194 -14.97 -13.19 -11.15
C ASP A 194 -14.29 -11.81 -11.12
N TYR A 195 -12.98 -11.76 -11.38
CA TYR A 195 -12.18 -10.53 -11.28
C TYR A 195 -12.74 -9.40 -12.17
N ASP A 196 -13.45 -9.76 -13.24
CA ASP A 196 -14.19 -8.86 -14.13
C ASP A 196 -15.20 -7.96 -13.41
N LYS A 197 -15.75 -8.39 -12.28
CA LYS A 197 -16.68 -7.59 -11.46
C LYS A 197 -15.96 -6.47 -10.71
N HIS A 198 -14.67 -6.66 -10.40
CA HIS A 198 -13.87 -5.76 -9.57
C HIS A 198 -12.43 -5.56 -10.11
N PRO A 199 -12.23 -5.07 -11.35
CA PRO A 199 -10.91 -4.92 -11.92
C PRO A 199 -10.11 -3.76 -11.30
N SER A 200 -8.78 -3.88 -11.31
CA SER A 200 -7.84 -2.90 -10.73
C SER A 200 -6.82 -2.27 -11.69
N GLY A 201 -7.19 -2.10 -12.96
CA GLY A 201 -6.30 -1.56 -13.99
C GLY A 201 -7.01 -1.27 -15.31
N GLN A 202 -6.22 -1.00 -16.34
CA GLN A 202 -6.67 -0.70 -17.70
C GLN A 202 -5.76 -1.39 -18.72
N ASN A 203 -6.34 -1.83 -19.84
CA ASN A 203 -5.54 -2.26 -20.98
C ASN A 203 -5.07 -1.02 -21.72
N ILE A 204 -3.77 -0.96 -21.97
CA ILE A 204 -3.12 0.17 -22.63
C ILE A 204 -2.20 -0.34 -23.73
N VAL A 205 -1.91 0.52 -24.70
CA VAL A 205 -0.92 0.24 -25.73
C VAL A 205 0.46 0.71 -25.25
N VAL A 206 1.42 -0.21 -25.20
CA VAL A 206 2.79 0.08 -24.77
C VAL A 206 3.73 -0.07 -25.96
N ALA A 207 4.56 0.95 -26.19
CA ALA A 207 5.68 0.90 -27.12
C ALA A 207 7.00 0.78 -26.36
N VAL A 208 7.86 -0.16 -26.76
CA VAL A 208 9.19 -0.34 -26.18
C VAL A 208 10.22 0.38 -27.04
N MET A 209 10.54 1.62 -26.66
CA MET A 209 11.53 2.46 -27.34
C MET A 209 12.08 3.55 -26.42
N SER A 210 13.28 4.06 -26.70
CA SER A 210 13.81 5.23 -26.00
C SER A 210 13.18 6.50 -26.56
N TYR A 211 12.69 7.40 -25.70
CA TYR A 211 12.05 8.64 -26.11
C TYR A 211 12.72 9.85 -25.44
N GLN A 212 13.53 10.59 -26.21
CA GLN A 212 14.17 11.86 -25.82
C GLN A 212 14.89 11.86 -24.45
N GLY A 213 15.24 10.70 -23.90
CA GLY A 213 15.82 10.56 -22.56
C GLY A 213 14.81 10.61 -21.40
N TYR A 214 13.54 10.93 -21.67
CA TYR A 214 12.51 11.07 -20.62
C TYR A 214 12.01 9.73 -20.07
N ASN A 215 12.36 8.59 -20.65
CA ASN A 215 12.02 7.26 -20.10
C ASN A 215 13.22 6.47 -19.56
N MET A 216 14.32 7.15 -19.23
CA MET A 216 15.49 6.53 -18.59
C MET A 216 15.26 6.27 -17.08
N GLU A 217 15.98 5.32 -16.49
CA GLU A 217 15.93 5.06 -15.03
C GLU A 217 14.52 4.91 -14.44
N ASP A 218 13.73 3.97 -14.98
CA ASP A 218 12.38 3.65 -14.50
C ASP A 218 11.37 4.79 -14.57
N SER A 219 11.60 5.72 -15.49
CA SER A 219 10.58 6.68 -15.89
C SER A 219 9.77 6.16 -17.08
N ILE A 220 8.53 6.60 -17.16
CA ILE A 220 7.61 6.29 -18.25
C ILE A 220 7.10 7.60 -18.85
N VAL A 221 6.95 7.59 -20.17
CA VAL A 221 6.33 8.67 -20.92
C VAL A 221 4.88 8.29 -21.15
N LEU A 222 3.96 9.21 -20.85
CA LEU A 222 2.53 8.99 -21.05
C LEU A 222 1.97 9.87 -22.17
N ASN A 223 0.96 9.34 -22.85
CA ASN A 223 0.16 10.09 -23.81
C ASN A 223 -0.83 11.02 -23.11
N LYS A 224 -0.65 12.33 -23.28
CA LYS A 224 -1.55 13.34 -22.72
C LYS A 224 -2.97 13.22 -23.27
N GLY A 225 -3.13 12.93 -24.57
CA GLY A 225 -4.45 12.73 -25.18
C GLY A 225 -5.22 11.57 -24.54
N SER A 226 -4.54 10.47 -24.21
CA SER A 226 -5.15 9.33 -23.51
C SER A 226 -5.55 9.70 -22.07
N VAL A 227 -4.73 10.48 -21.36
CA VAL A 227 -5.07 10.99 -20.01
C VAL A 227 -6.26 11.96 -20.04
N ASP A 228 -6.31 12.83 -21.05
CA ASP A 228 -7.39 13.80 -21.25
C ASP A 228 -8.72 13.11 -21.61
N ARG A 229 -8.67 11.93 -22.23
CA ARG A 229 -9.83 11.07 -22.50
C ARG A 229 -10.27 10.22 -21.31
N GLY A 230 -9.46 10.11 -20.26
CA GLY A 230 -9.85 9.41 -19.02
C GLY A 230 -8.94 8.29 -18.56
N MET A 231 -7.82 8.02 -19.25
CA MET A 231 -6.85 7.02 -18.82
C MET A 231 -6.30 7.36 -17.43
N GLY A 232 -6.30 6.38 -16.52
CA GLY A 232 -5.76 6.49 -15.18
C GLY A 232 -6.47 7.50 -14.26
N ARG A 233 -7.62 8.07 -14.64
CA ARG A 233 -8.36 8.98 -13.77
C ARG A 233 -8.94 8.23 -12.58
N SER A 234 -8.71 8.78 -11.39
CA SER A 234 -9.22 8.21 -10.14
C SER A 234 -9.85 9.28 -9.26
N THR A 235 -10.75 8.88 -8.36
CA THR A 235 -11.27 9.73 -7.28
C THR A 235 -10.72 9.23 -5.96
N TYR A 236 -10.15 10.14 -5.18
CA TYR A 236 -9.67 9.89 -3.82
C TYR A 236 -10.74 10.31 -2.82
N TYR A 237 -11.06 9.44 -1.87
CA TYR A 237 -12.05 9.67 -0.82
C TYR A 237 -11.38 9.69 0.55
N ARG A 238 -11.79 10.65 1.39
CA ARG A 238 -11.34 10.79 2.78
C ARG A 238 -12.46 11.35 3.64
N PRO A 239 -12.86 10.68 4.74
CA PRO A 239 -13.81 11.25 5.67
C PRO A 239 -13.12 12.14 6.71
N ALA A 240 -13.80 13.22 7.06
CA ALA A 240 -13.57 14.05 8.24
C ALA A 240 -14.60 13.65 9.30
N ILE A 241 -14.15 13.33 10.50
CA ILE A 241 -14.99 12.78 11.57
C ILE A 241 -14.89 13.71 12.78
N SER A 242 -16.03 14.08 13.36
CA SER A 242 -16.11 14.87 14.58
C SER A 242 -17.21 14.34 15.48
N GLU A 243 -16.95 14.28 16.78
CA GLU A 243 -17.89 13.81 17.79
C GLU A 243 -18.15 14.87 18.85
N GLU A 244 -19.40 14.93 19.35
CA GLU A 244 -19.79 15.76 20.49
C GLU A 244 -19.51 15.01 21.79
N LEU A 245 -18.34 15.25 22.38
CA LEU A 245 -17.95 14.60 23.62
C LEU A 245 -18.71 15.18 24.81
N ARG A 246 -19.18 14.29 25.69
CA ARG A 246 -19.70 14.62 27.01
C ARG A 246 -18.60 14.40 28.04
N TYR A 247 -18.19 15.47 28.73
CA TYR A 247 -17.17 15.39 29.77
C TYR A 247 -17.78 15.00 31.12
N SER A 248 -16.99 14.40 32.00
CA SER A 248 -17.43 13.94 33.32
C SER A 248 -18.01 15.05 34.22
N GLY A 249 -17.72 16.33 33.91
CA GLY A 249 -18.27 17.51 34.59
C GLY A 249 -19.63 17.98 34.05
N GLY A 250 -20.28 17.22 33.17
CA GLY A 250 -21.57 17.58 32.56
C GLY A 250 -21.48 18.60 31.43
N LEU A 251 -20.28 19.12 31.13
CA LEU A 251 -20.03 19.98 29.99
C LEU A 251 -20.00 19.15 28.69
N ILE A 252 -20.49 19.74 27.60
CA ILE A 252 -20.67 19.04 26.32
C ILE A 252 -20.06 19.89 25.20
N ASP A 253 -19.40 19.22 24.25
CA ASP A 253 -19.03 19.82 22.97
C ASP A 253 -20.26 20.08 22.10
N GLU A 254 -20.34 21.23 21.45
CA GLU A 254 -21.49 21.59 20.62
C GLU A 254 -21.04 21.77 19.17
N VAL A 255 -21.61 20.98 18.25
CA VAL A 255 -21.50 21.22 16.81
C VAL A 255 -22.46 22.35 16.46
N SER A 256 -21.88 23.49 16.11
CA SER A 256 -22.57 24.74 15.80
C SER A 256 -21.59 25.65 15.06
N VAL A 257 -22.12 26.67 14.39
CA VAL A 257 -21.28 27.74 13.83
C VAL A 257 -20.62 28.49 15.00
N PRO A 258 -19.27 28.56 15.07
CA PRO A 258 -18.62 29.26 16.17
C PRO A 258 -18.94 30.76 16.16
N ASP A 259 -19.26 31.32 17.31
CA ASP A 259 -19.44 32.77 17.48
C ASP A 259 -18.10 33.51 17.56
N LYS A 260 -18.12 34.81 17.22
CA LYS A 260 -16.94 35.70 17.31
C LYS A 260 -16.37 35.84 18.72
N GLU A 261 -17.19 35.57 19.73
CA GLU A 261 -16.81 35.65 21.14
C GLU A 261 -16.01 34.43 21.61
N VAL A 262 -15.96 33.36 20.80
CA VAL A 262 -15.27 32.11 21.13
C VAL A 262 -13.75 32.32 21.13
N LYS A 263 -13.06 31.80 22.16
CA LYS A 263 -11.59 31.87 22.24
C LYS A 263 -10.97 31.05 21.10
N GLY A 264 -10.17 31.72 20.27
CA GLY A 264 -9.53 31.11 19.11
C GLY A 264 -10.38 31.10 17.83
N TYR A 265 -11.38 31.98 17.74
CA TYR A 265 -12.17 32.22 16.53
C TYR A 265 -11.27 32.44 15.30
N ARG A 266 -11.61 31.77 14.20
CA ARG A 266 -10.89 31.89 12.91
C ARG A 266 -11.46 33.04 12.07
N SER A 267 -11.04 33.15 10.80
CA SER A 267 -11.61 34.14 9.91
C SER A 267 -13.07 33.79 9.59
N GLU A 268 -13.95 34.78 9.48
CA GLU A 268 -15.33 34.58 8.98
C GLU A 268 -15.35 33.85 7.63
N TYR A 269 -14.32 34.09 6.81
CA TYR A 269 -14.18 33.45 5.50
C TYR A 269 -14.05 31.93 5.59
N ASP A 270 -13.46 31.40 6.66
CA ASP A 270 -13.21 29.97 6.83
C ASP A 270 -14.49 29.20 7.17
N TYR A 271 -15.50 29.89 7.71
CA TYR A 271 -16.80 29.34 8.10
C TYR A 271 -17.88 29.46 7.02
N ARG A 272 -17.56 30.04 5.86
CA ARG A 272 -18.54 30.43 4.81
C ARG A 272 -19.40 29.28 4.25
N PHE A 273 -18.97 28.03 4.44
CA PHE A 273 -19.67 26.86 3.92
C PHE A 273 -20.49 26.12 4.98
N LEU A 274 -20.43 26.53 6.24
CA LEU A 274 -21.24 25.95 7.30
C LEU A 274 -22.69 26.43 7.18
N GLU A 275 -23.64 25.51 7.33
CA GLU A 275 -25.05 25.82 7.50
C GLU A 275 -25.35 26.17 8.97
N ASP A 276 -26.61 26.50 9.28
CA ASP A 276 -27.06 26.93 10.62
C ASP A 276 -26.77 25.88 11.71
N ASP A 277 -26.65 24.60 11.35
CA ASP A 277 -26.31 23.51 12.26
C ASP A 277 -24.80 23.34 12.49
N GLY A 278 -23.96 24.18 11.88
CA GLY A 278 -22.51 24.11 11.97
C GLY A 278 -21.88 23.02 11.10
N ILE A 279 -22.61 22.47 10.13
CA ILE A 279 -22.15 21.38 9.26
C ILE A 279 -22.13 21.87 7.81
N ILE A 280 -21.16 21.41 7.03
CA ILE A 280 -21.05 21.76 5.62
C ILE A 280 -22.08 21.03 4.75
N TYR A 281 -22.61 21.71 3.72
CA TYR A 281 -23.52 21.11 2.76
C TYR A 281 -22.80 20.25 1.70
N PRO A 282 -23.46 19.19 1.15
CA PRO A 282 -22.91 18.40 0.05
C PRO A 282 -22.64 19.22 -1.21
N GLU A 283 -21.67 18.80 -2.03
CA GLU A 283 -21.19 19.49 -3.24
C GLU A 283 -20.47 20.84 -3.01
N ALA A 284 -20.24 21.24 -1.76
CA ALA A 284 -19.37 22.37 -1.45
C ALA A 284 -17.92 22.10 -1.89
N VAL A 285 -17.32 23.04 -2.63
CA VAL A 285 -15.92 22.99 -3.04
C VAL A 285 -15.06 23.61 -1.96
N VAL A 286 -14.26 22.77 -1.30
CA VAL A 286 -13.48 23.13 -0.11
C VAL A 286 -11.98 23.10 -0.40
N GLN A 287 -11.27 24.03 0.23
CA GLN A 287 -9.83 24.21 0.14
C GLN A 287 -9.21 24.17 1.53
N GLU A 288 -7.88 24.20 1.56
CA GLU A 288 -7.12 24.30 2.81
C GLU A 288 -7.64 25.43 3.70
N GLY A 289 -7.78 25.15 5.00
CA GLY A 289 -8.24 26.11 6.00
C GLY A 289 -9.76 26.19 6.16
N ASP A 290 -10.53 25.82 5.13
CA ASP A 290 -11.99 25.82 5.20
C ASP A 290 -12.48 24.84 6.27
N VAL A 291 -13.44 25.29 7.08
CA VAL A 291 -14.04 24.51 8.16
C VAL A 291 -15.15 23.64 7.60
N ILE A 292 -15.07 22.33 7.89
CA ILE A 292 -16.03 21.32 7.44
C ILE A 292 -17.08 21.06 8.52
N ILE A 293 -16.65 21.00 9.78
CA ILE A 293 -17.53 20.76 10.93
C ILE A 293 -17.18 21.80 11.99
N GLY A 294 -18.07 22.78 12.16
CA GLY A 294 -18.00 23.78 13.22
C GLY A 294 -18.19 23.11 14.58
N LYS A 295 -17.26 23.32 15.50
CA LYS A 295 -17.33 22.70 16.83
C LYS A 295 -16.78 23.66 17.88
N THR A 296 -17.54 23.83 18.95
CA THR A 296 -17.11 24.60 20.11
C THR A 296 -17.00 23.69 21.33
N SER A 297 -15.89 23.79 22.04
CA SER A 297 -15.60 22.98 23.22
C SER A 297 -15.57 23.82 24.48
N PRO A 298 -16.00 23.28 25.63
CA PRO A 298 -15.84 23.95 26.92
C PRO A 298 -14.34 24.13 27.28
N PRO A 299 -14.00 25.08 28.14
CA PRO A 299 -12.63 25.28 28.58
C PRO A 299 -12.13 24.08 29.39
N ARG A 300 -10.92 23.59 29.10
CA ARG A 300 -10.29 22.46 29.82
C ARG A 300 -9.94 22.78 31.28
N PHE A 301 -9.60 24.03 31.55
CA PHE A 301 -9.27 24.54 32.87
C PHE A 301 -10.05 25.84 33.08
N LEU A 302 -10.84 25.91 34.14
CA LEU A 302 -11.33 27.19 34.64
C LEU A 302 -10.14 27.87 35.31
N SER A 303 -9.71 29.02 34.79
CA SER A 303 -8.71 29.81 35.50
C SER A 303 -9.37 30.43 36.74
N SER A 304 -8.63 30.54 37.85
CA SER A 304 -9.13 31.15 39.09
C SER A 304 -9.51 32.64 38.94
N LEU A 305 -9.14 33.27 37.81
CA LEU A 305 -9.54 34.63 37.44
C LEU A 305 -10.89 34.67 36.68
N ASP A 306 -11.28 33.58 36.02
CA ASP A 306 -12.54 33.49 35.27
C ASP A 306 -13.74 33.09 36.15
N GLU A 307 -13.53 32.66 37.40
CA GLU A 307 -14.61 32.35 38.35
C GLU A 307 -15.50 33.55 38.71
N TYR A 308 -15.00 34.79 38.53
CA TYR A 308 -15.72 36.02 38.88
C TYR A 308 -16.52 36.63 37.70
N ASN A 309 -16.30 36.17 36.47
CA ASN A 309 -17.09 36.59 35.31
C ASN A 309 -18.27 35.64 35.12
N LEU A 310 -19.40 35.95 35.77
CA LEU A 310 -20.69 35.25 35.65
C LEU A 310 -21.33 35.36 34.24
N THR A 311 -20.71 36.10 33.33
CA THR A 311 -21.18 36.30 31.96
C THR A 311 -20.23 35.61 30.99
N THR A 312 -20.80 34.68 30.23
CA THR A 312 -20.19 33.85 29.18
C THR A 312 -19.19 32.80 29.65
N SER A 313 -19.67 31.56 29.76
CA SER A 313 -18.86 30.35 29.70
C SER A 313 -17.96 30.42 28.46
N SER A 314 -16.73 30.91 28.60
CA SER A 314 -15.83 31.14 27.47
C SER A 314 -15.50 29.81 26.79
N ARG A 315 -16.19 29.52 25.68
CA ARG A 315 -15.96 28.33 24.87
C ARG A 315 -14.71 28.54 24.02
N ARG A 316 -14.12 27.43 23.58
CA ARG A 316 -12.97 27.38 22.69
C ARG A 316 -13.38 26.84 21.33
N GLU A 317 -12.79 27.39 20.28
CA GLU A 317 -12.93 26.88 18.92
C GLU A 317 -12.19 25.54 18.80
N SER A 318 -12.89 24.50 18.35
CA SER A 318 -12.36 23.13 18.20
C SER A 318 -12.89 22.46 16.93
N SER A 319 -13.18 23.28 15.92
CA SER A 319 -13.75 22.85 14.64
C SER A 319 -12.79 21.99 13.84
N MET A 320 -13.37 21.09 13.04
CA MET A 320 -12.62 20.29 12.08
C MET A 320 -12.48 21.07 10.76
N ALA A 321 -11.26 21.40 10.40
CA ALA A 321 -10.93 22.06 9.14
C ALA A 321 -10.05 21.19 8.25
N LEU A 322 -10.03 21.51 6.96
CA LEU A 322 -9.12 20.86 6.02
C LEU A 322 -7.66 21.16 6.35
N LYS A 323 -6.83 20.13 6.21
CA LYS A 323 -5.39 20.21 6.49
C LYS A 323 -4.64 20.88 5.34
N HIS A 324 -3.39 21.27 5.61
CA HIS A 324 -2.50 21.91 4.65
C HIS A 324 -2.33 21.10 3.35
N GLY A 325 -2.59 21.74 2.21
CA GLY A 325 -2.51 21.17 0.88
C GLY A 325 -3.60 20.14 0.54
N GLU A 326 -4.67 20.06 1.34
CA GLU A 326 -5.86 19.28 1.00
C GLU A 326 -6.90 20.15 0.29
N ARG A 327 -7.60 19.54 -0.67
CA ARG A 327 -8.70 20.14 -1.41
C ARG A 327 -9.66 19.05 -1.84
N GLY A 328 -10.93 19.40 -2.04
CA GLY A 328 -11.92 18.44 -2.48
C GLY A 328 -13.31 19.03 -2.59
N VAL A 329 -14.25 18.15 -2.87
CA VAL A 329 -15.69 18.43 -2.89
C VAL A 329 -16.33 17.56 -1.81
N VAL A 330 -17.24 18.13 -1.04
CA VAL A 330 -18.03 17.36 -0.08
C VAL A 330 -18.96 16.43 -0.85
N ASP A 331 -18.94 15.15 -0.54
CA ASP A 331 -19.66 14.12 -1.29
C ASP A 331 -20.85 13.56 -0.50
N PHE A 332 -20.63 13.25 0.77
CA PHE A 332 -21.64 12.60 1.60
C PHE A 332 -21.48 12.99 3.06
N VAL A 333 -22.58 13.41 3.71
CA VAL A 333 -22.61 13.80 5.12
C VAL A 333 -23.48 12.82 5.87
N THR A 334 -23.01 12.33 7.00
CA THR A 334 -23.72 11.37 7.86
C THR A 334 -23.73 11.87 9.29
N LEU A 335 -24.93 11.89 9.87
CA LEU A 335 -25.17 12.19 11.27
C LEU A 335 -25.65 10.90 11.92
N THR A 336 -24.99 10.50 13.00
CA THR A 336 -25.36 9.32 13.77
C THR A 336 -25.05 9.56 15.25
N GLU A 337 -25.36 8.60 16.10
CA GLU A 337 -24.92 8.59 17.49
C GLU A 337 -23.96 7.43 17.71
N ASN A 338 -22.94 7.65 18.55
CA ASN A 338 -22.06 6.60 19.04
C ASN A 338 -22.79 5.70 20.05
N SER A 339 -22.18 4.57 20.42
CA SER A 339 -22.71 3.67 21.45
C SER A 339 -22.95 4.33 22.81
N GLU A 340 -22.31 5.47 23.07
CA GLU A 340 -22.46 6.28 24.29
C GLU A 340 -23.57 7.36 24.19
N GLY A 341 -24.26 7.46 23.05
CA GLY A 341 -25.29 8.49 22.81
C GLY A 341 -24.72 9.88 22.48
N ASN A 342 -23.43 9.96 22.13
CA ASN A 342 -22.79 11.17 21.65
C ASN A 342 -23.08 11.36 20.15
N ARG A 343 -23.42 12.58 19.73
CA ARG A 343 -23.64 12.90 18.31
C ARG A 343 -22.32 12.78 17.55
N LEU A 344 -22.31 11.98 16.49
CA LEU A 344 -21.20 11.77 15.57
C LEU A 344 -21.54 12.37 14.21
N VAL A 345 -20.68 13.24 13.73
CA VAL A 345 -20.76 13.85 12.39
C VAL A 345 -19.61 13.33 11.55
N GLN A 346 -19.94 12.75 10.40
CA GLN A 346 -18.96 12.26 9.43
C GLN A 346 -19.22 12.92 8.07
N VAL A 347 -18.19 13.56 7.51
CA VAL A 347 -18.26 14.23 6.22
C VAL A 347 -17.24 13.59 5.28
N ARG A 348 -17.69 12.93 4.22
CA ARG A 348 -16.84 12.37 3.17
C ARG A 348 -16.48 13.42 2.15
N LEU A 349 -15.18 13.57 1.91
CA LEU A 349 -14.63 14.41 0.87
C LEU A 349 -14.19 13.54 -0.30
N ARG A 350 -14.41 14.05 -1.51
CA ARG A 350 -13.86 13.46 -2.74
C ARG A 350 -12.96 14.46 -3.46
N SER A 351 -11.81 13.99 -3.94
CA SER A 351 -10.91 14.75 -4.79
C SER A 351 -10.66 13.95 -6.07
N GLN A 352 -10.94 14.57 -7.21
CA GLN A 352 -10.52 14.00 -8.48
C GLN A 352 -8.99 14.04 -8.60
N ARG A 353 -8.40 12.95 -9.08
CA ARG A 353 -6.97 12.73 -9.28
C ARG A 353 -6.73 12.28 -10.71
N THR A 354 -6.45 13.26 -11.56
CA THR A 354 -5.92 13.02 -12.91
C THR A 354 -4.44 12.61 -12.79
N PRO A 355 -3.96 11.63 -13.58
CA PRO A 355 -2.53 11.30 -13.63
C PRO A 355 -1.68 12.54 -13.92
N GLU A 356 -0.68 12.76 -13.08
CA GLU A 356 0.26 13.87 -13.21
C GLU A 356 1.72 13.39 -13.13
N ILE A 357 2.66 14.26 -13.50
CA ILE A 357 4.10 13.96 -13.44
C ILE A 357 4.46 13.61 -11.99
N GLY A 358 5.12 12.47 -11.78
CA GLY A 358 5.45 11.96 -10.45
C GLY A 358 4.55 10.84 -9.94
N ASP A 359 3.38 10.61 -10.56
CA ASP A 359 2.53 9.47 -10.23
C ASP A 359 3.17 8.14 -10.65
N LYS A 360 2.84 7.07 -9.93
CA LYS A 360 3.41 5.74 -10.15
C LYS A 360 2.44 4.80 -10.86
N PHE A 361 2.94 4.18 -11.92
CA PHE A 361 2.28 3.10 -12.66
C PHE A 361 3.15 1.85 -12.63
N THR A 362 2.56 0.69 -12.87
CA THR A 362 3.31 -0.56 -12.96
C THR A 362 2.64 -1.57 -13.87
N SER A 363 3.45 -2.38 -14.53
CA SER A 363 2.96 -3.62 -15.13
C SER A 363 2.71 -4.68 -14.06
N ARG A 364 2.04 -5.78 -14.44
CA ARG A 364 1.85 -6.96 -13.59
C ARG A 364 3.15 -7.71 -13.27
N HIS A 365 4.24 -7.45 -13.98
CA HIS A 365 5.52 -8.16 -13.84
C HIS A 365 6.56 -7.41 -12.98
N GLY A 366 6.13 -6.48 -12.14
CA GLY A 366 7.04 -5.78 -11.23
C GLY A 366 7.85 -4.65 -11.87
N GLN A 367 7.50 -4.20 -13.07
CA GLN A 367 8.09 -3.01 -13.71
C GLN A 367 7.34 -1.76 -13.25
N LYS A 368 7.78 -1.16 -12.15
CA LYS A 368 7.25 0.12 -11.67
C LYS A 368 7.90 1.27 -12.43
N GLY A 369 7.11 2.26 -12.79
CA GLY A 369 7.59 3.49 -13.40
C GLY A 369 6.92 4.74 -12.85
N VAL A 370 7.67 5.84 -12.85
CA VAL A 370 7.17 7.17 -12.51
C VAL A 370 6.91 7.95 -13.80
N ILE A 371 5.78 8.65 -13.89
CA ILE A 371 5.53 9.55 -15.02
C ILE A 371 6.56 10.68 -14.99
N SER A 372 7.40 10.77 -16.03
CA SER A 372 8.36 11.87 -16.20
C SER A 372 7.78 13.04 -16.98
N ILE A 373 7.05 12.74 -18.05
CA ILE A 373 6.48 13.74 -18.96
C ILE A 373 5.17 13.21 -19.54
N LEU A 374 4.23 14.14 -19.74
CA LEU A 374 3.01 13.95 -20.51
C LEU A 374 3.22 14.59 -21.88
N VAL A 375 3.31 13.76 -22.93
CA VAL A 375 3.57 14.22 -24.30
C VAL A 375 2.23 14.50 -24.99
N PRO A 376 2.06 15.65 -25.69
CA PRO A 376 0.88 15.90 -26.51
C PRO A 376 0.64 14.78 -27.52
N GLU A 377 -0.63 14.49 -27.83
CA GLU A 377 -0.97 13.36 -28.69
C GLU A 377 -0.40 13.52 -30.10
N GLU A 378 -0.28 14.76 -30.60
CA GLU A 378 0.33 15.08 -31.89
C GLU A 378 1.82 14.72 -32.00
N ASP A 379 2.57 14.83 -30.91
CA ASP A 379 4.03 14.62 -30.90
C ASP A 379 4.40 13.14 -30.72
N ILE A 380 3.43 12.30 -30.35
CA ILE A 380 3.66 10.90 -30.04
C ILE A 380 3.97 10.10 -31.30
N PRO A 381 5.00 9.24 -31.27
CA PRO A 381 5.27 8.27 -32.32
C PRO A 381 4.04 7.43 -32.67
N PHE A 382 3.77 7.25 -33.96
CA PHE A 382 2.62 6.46 -34.42
C PHE A 382 3.04 5.37 -35.41
N THR A 383 2.30 4.26 -35.45
CA THR A 383 2.54 3.16 -36.41
C THR A 383 1.99 3.51 -37.79
N ALA A 384 2.39 2.76 -38.83
CA ALA A 384 1.82 2.92 -40.17
C ALA A 384 0.29 2.72 -40.21
N SER A 385 -0.24 1.92 -39.27
CA SER A 385 -1.69 1.69 -39.10
C SER A 385 -2.39 2.81 -38.32
N GLY A 386 -1.66 3.84 -37.86
CA GLY A 386 -2.19 4.96 -37.09
C GLY A 386 -2.28 4.73 -35.58
N ILE A 387 -1.72 3.63 -35.05
CA ILE A 387 -1.74 3.34 -33.61
C ILE A 387 -0.76 4.27 -32.90
N ARG A 388 -1.24 4.96 -31.85
CA ARG A 388 -0.42 5.78 -30.95
C ARG A 388 -0.33 5.06 -29.59
N PRO A 389 0.87 4.84 -29.04
CA PRO A 389 1.01 4.22 -27.73
C PRO A 389 0.51 5.15 -26.63
N ASP A 390 -0.06 4.55 -25.58
CA ASP A 390 -0.45 5.25 -24.36
C ASP A 390 0.74 5.45 -23.43
N ILE A 391 1.64 4.46 -23.38
CA ILE A 391 2.87 4.48 -22.59
C ILE A 391 4.06 4.12 -23.47
N ILE A 392 5.15 4.87 -23.34
CA ILE A 392 6.44 4.52 -23.92
C ILE A 392 7.38 4.04 -22.82
N PHE A 393 7.71 2.75 -22.88
CA PHE A 393 8.59 2.07 -21.92
C PHE A 393 10.01 1.95 -22.47
N SER A 394 11.02 2.10 -21.62
CA SER A 394 12.41 2.04 -22.06
C SER A 394 12.89 0.61 -22.31
N PRO A 395 13.56 0.35 -23.46
CA PRO A 395 14.08 -0.97 -23.79
C PRO A 395 15.14 -1.46 -22.79
N HIS A 396 15.84 -0.56 -22.11
CA HIS A 396 16.92 -0.91 -21.16
C HIS A 396 16.39 -1.66 -19.92
N GLY A 397 15.11 -1.48 -19.57
CA GLY A 397 14.48 -2.12 -18.41
C GLY A 397 14.18 -3.61 -18.61
N ILE A 398 14.25 -4.13 -19.84
CA ILE A 398 13.89 -5.53 -20.13
C ILE A 398 15.10 -6.47 -19.94
N PRO A 399 16.27 -6.24 -20.58
CA PRO A 399 17.41 -7.14 -20.43
C PRO A 399 17.96 -7.16 -18.99
N SER A 400 18.02 -5.99 -18.35
CA SER A 400 18.54 -5.83 -16.98
C SER A 400 17.70 -6.55 -15.92
N ARG A 401 16.40 -6.73 -16.18
CA ARG A 401 15.44 -7.30 -15.22
C ARG A 401 14.96 -8.69 -15.59
N MET A 402 15.32 -9.16 -16.78
CA MET A 402 14.96 -10.49 -17.29
C MET A 402 13.45 -10.75 -17.19
N THR A 403 12.62 -9.74 -17.50
CA THR A 403 11.16 -9.86 -17.47
C THR A 403 10.62 -10.26 -18.84
N MET A 404 10.84 -11.52 -19.24
CA MET A 404 10.37 -12.01 -20.55
C MET A 404 8.85 -12.12 -20.62
N ALA A 405 8.19 -12.43 -19.50
CA ALA A 405 6.73 -12.44 -19.41
C ALA A 405 6.11 -11.09 -19.84
N HIS A 406 6.79 -9.97 -19.62
CA HIS A 406 6.34 -8.65 -20.07
C HIS A 406 6.26 -8.55 -21.59
N MET A 407 7.21 -9.14 -22.31
CA MET A 407 7.18 -9.18 -23.77
C MET A 407 6.10 -10.14 -24.26
N ILE A 408 5.99 -11.32 -23.65
CA ILE A 408 4.97 -12.32 -24.00
C ILE A 408 3.56 -11.74 -23.77
N GLU A 409 3.32 -11.03 -22.66
CA GLU A 409 2.02 -10.39 -22.39
C GLU A 409 1.69 -9.33 -23.45
N LEU A 410 2.66 -8.53 -23.91
CA LEU A 410 2.43 -7.54 -24.98
C LEU A 410 2.03 -8.20 -26.30
N LEU A 411 2.69 -9.29 -26.66
CA LEU A 411 2.36 -10.08 -27.85
C LEU A 411 0.95 -10.69 -27.70
N ALA A 412 0.72 -11.40 -26.60
CA ALA A 412 -0.55 -12.07 -26.29
C ALA A 412 -1.71 -11.06 -26.23
N GLY A 413 -1.52 -9.91 -25.61
CA GLY A 413 -2.53 -8.87 -25.51
C GLY A 413 -2.85 -8.25 -26.85
N LYS A 414 -1.85 -8.10 -27.74
CA LYS A 414 -2.08 -7.66 -29.12
C LYS A 414 -2.84 -8.69 -29.93
N THR A 415 -2.42 -9.96 -29.88
CA THR A 415 -3.10 -11.06 -30.56
C THR A 415 -4.55 -11.18 -30.09
N GLY A 416 -4.79 -11.20 -28.77
CA GLY A 416 -6.14 -11.26 -28.20
C GLY A 416 -7.03 -10.07 -28.53
N ALA A 417 -6.46 -8.86 -28.58
CA ALA A 417 -7.19 -7.67 -29.00
C ALA A 417 -7.61 -7.74 -30.49
N LEU A 418 -6.80 -8.36 -31.35
CA LEU A 418 -7.08 -8.52 -32.78
C LEU A 418 -8.03 -9.69 -33.07
N SER A 419 -7.88 -10.84 -32.40
CA SER A 419 -8.84 -11.97 -32.55
C SER A 419 -10.15 -11.77 -31.80
N GLY A 420 -10.24 -10.78 -30.91
CA GLY A 420 -11.44 -10.54 -30.11
C GLY A 420 -11.67 -11.61 -29.04
N ARG A 421 -10.60 -12.29 -28.60
CA ARG A 421 -10.65 -13.33 -27.55
C ARG A 421 -9.70 -12.98 -26.39
N ARG A 422 -9.99 -13.54 -25.23
CA ARG A 422 -9.05 -13.50 -24.10
C ARG A 422 -7.99 -14.58 -24.28
N VAL A 423 -6.74 -14.24 -23.98
CA VAL A 423 -5.60 -15.15 -24.08
C VAL A 423 -5.29 -15.71 -22.70
N ASN A 424 -5.16 -17.04 -22.60
CA ASN A 424 -4.84 -17.70 -21.34
C ASN A 424 -3.33 -17.61 -21.06
N GLY A 425 -2.97 -16.84 -20.04
CA GLY A 425 -1.60 -16.67 -19.53
C GLY A 425 -1.36 -17.37 -18.18
N THR A 426 -2.10 -18.43 -17.85
CA THR A 426 -1.95 -19.14 -16.56
C THR A 426 -0.55 -19.71 -16.38
N ILE A 427 -0.01 -19.66 -15.16
CA ILE A 427 1.33 -20.18 -14.86
C ILE A 427 1.33 -21.69 -15.11
N PHE A 428 2.30 -22.19 -15.89
CA PHE A 428 2.47 -23.59 -16.32
C PHE A 428 1.44 -24.13 -17.33
N ASP A 429 0.25 -23.52 -17.42
CA ASP A 429 -0.83 -23.89 -18.36
C ASP A 429 -1.22 -22.69 -19.23
N SER A 430 -0.22 -22.09 -19.89
CA SER A 430 -0.40 -20.93 -20.77
C SER A 430 -0.41 -21.35 -22.23
N GLU A 431 -1.07 -20.55 -23.08
CA GLU A 431 -0.92 -20.67 -24.53
C GLU A 431 0.54 -20.50 -24.95
N ASN A 432 1.01 -21.38 -25.84
CA ASN A 432 2.39 -21.34 -26.33
C ASN A 432 2.67 -20.05 -27.12
N GLU A 433 3.85 -19.48 -26.88
CA GLU A 433 4.28 -18.24 -27.56
C GLU A 433 4.30 -18.40 -29.09
N ASP A 434 4.80 -19.53 -29.59
CA ASP A 434 4.92 -19.79 -31.03
C ASP A 434 3.57 -19.81 -31.75
N ASP A 435 2.51 -20.25 -31.07
CA ASP A 435 1.17 -20.29 -31.66
C ASP A 435 0.53 -18.90 -31.68
N LEU A 436 0.74 -18.09 -30.62
CA LEU A 436 0.35 -16.68 -30.59
C LEU A 436 1.04 -15.87 -31.69
N ARG A 437 2.31 -16.18 -31.96
CA ARG A 437 3.12 -15.59 -33.03
C ARG A 437 2.59 -15.93 -34.43
N LYS A 438 2.23 -17.20 -34.67
CA LYS A 438 1.61 -17.63 -35.94
C LYS A 438 0.23 -17.01 -36.14
N GLU A 439 -0.58 -16.91 -35.08
CA GLU A 439 -1.89 -16.25 -35.13
C GLU A 439 -1.74 -14.78 -35.51
N LEU A 440 -0.78 -14.07 -34.90
CA LEU A 440 -0.47 -12.68 -35.24
C LEU A 440 -0.02 -12.51 -36.70
N LEU A 441 0.79 -13.45 -37.21
CA LEU A 441 1.20 -13.47 -38.62
C LEU A 441 0.01 -13.67 -39.56
N GLY A 442 -0.92 -14.55 -39.20
CA GLY A 442 -2.17 -14.78 -39.95
C GLY A 442 -3.06 -13.54 -40.07
N MET A 443 -2.94 -12.60 -39.12
CA MET A 443 -3.65 -11.32 -39.11
C MET A 443 -2.94 -10.20 -39.89
N GLY A 444 -1.82 -10.50 -40.55
CA GLY A 444 -1.05 -9.53 -41.35
C GLY A 444 -0.09 -8.65 -40.55
N PHE A 445 0.14 -8.97 -39.27
CA PHE A 445 1.16 -8.34 -38.45
C PHE A 445 2.47 -9.15 -38.50
N MET A 446 3.58 -8.54 -38.07
CA MET A 446 4.84 -9.27 -37.99
C MET A 446 4.84 -10.20 -36.77
N GLU A 447 5.31 -11.43 -36.97
CA GLU A 447 5.47 -12.46 -35.94
C GLU A 447 6.23 -11.95 -34.71
N ASN A 448 7.26 -11.13 -34.92
CA ASN A 448 8.11 -10.59 -33.86
C ASN A 448 7.45 -9.46 -33.05
N GLY A 449 6.16 -9.17 -33.24
CA GLY A 449 5.44 -8.11 -32.51
C GLY A 449 5.91 -6.67 -32.79
N THR A 450 6.86 -6.50 -33.71
CA THR A 450 7.39 -5.18 -34.08
C THR A 450 6.57 -4.53 -35.21
N GLU A 451 6.59 -3.21 -35.28
CA GLU A 451 5.94 -2.43 -36.33
C GLU A 451 6.84 -1.29 -36.83
N THR A 452 6.55 -0.80 -38.04
CA THR A 452 7.15 0.43 -38.53
C THR A 452 6.45 1.63 -37.89
N MET A 453 7.23 2.49 -37.25
CA MET A 453 6.73 3.73 -36.63
C MET A 453 7.35 4.98 -37.27
N TYR A 454 6.64 6.09 -37.11
CA TYR A 454 7.01 7.42 -37.57
C TYR A 454 7.14 8.36 -36.38
N ASN A 455 8.02 9.34 -36.50
CA ASN A 455 8.17 10.39 -35.51
C ASN A 455 6.98 11.36 -35.60
N GLY A 456 6.28 11.60 -34.48
CA GLY A 456 5.14 12.53 -34.43
C GLY A 456 5.53 13.99 -34.73
N ILE A 457 6.77 14.37 -34.43
CA ILE A 457 7.25 15.75 -34.58
C ILE A 457 7.71 16.04 -36.02
N THR A 458 8.53 15.14 -36.59
CA THR A 458 9.13 15.37 -37.92
C THR A 458 8.40 14.66 -39.05
N GLY A 459 7.56 13.67 -38.76
CA GLY A 459 6.93 12.80 -39.74
C GLY A 459 7.88 11.76 -40.36
N GLU A 460 9.17 11.78 -40.02
CA GLU A 460 10.14 10.84 -40.56
C GLU A 460 9.95 9.42 -40.00
N ARG A 461 10.17 8.42 -40.85
CA ARG A 461 10.13 7.02 -40.47
C ARG A 461 11.34 6.66 -39.60
N TYR A 462 11.12 5.96 -38.48
CA TYR A 462 12.23 5.41 -37.70
C TYR A 462 12.97 4.32 -38.48
N LYS A 463 14.31 4.31 -38.36
CA LYS A 463 15.17 3.29 -38.99
C LYS A 463 14.95 1.90 -38.40
N ALA A 464 14.64 1.83 -37.10
CA ALA A 464 14.34 0.60 -36.40
C ALA A 464 12.83 0.34 -36.34
N LYS A 465 12.44 -0.93 -36.36
CA LYS A 465 11.07 -1.36 -36.06
C LYS A 465 10.90 -1.41 -34.54
N ILE A 466 9.76 -0.94 -34.05
CA ILE A 466 9.49 -0.78 -32.62
C ILE A 466 8.55 -1.89 -32.16
N TYR A 467 8.84 -2.48 -31.00
CA TYR A 467 7.96 -3.48 -30.40
C TYR A 467 6.78 -2.80 -29.73
N ILE A 468 5.57 -3.15 -30.14
CA ILE A 468 4.32 -2.51 -29.69
C ILE A 468 3.22 -3.55 -29.51
N GLY A 469 2.52 -3.47 -28.38
CA GLY A 469 1.43 -4.38 -28.05
C GLY A 469 0.54 -3.85 -26.93
N ASN A 470 -0.44 -4.65 -26.54
CA ASN A 470 -1.42 -4.28 -25.52
C ASN A 470 -1.08 -4.99 -24.22
N MET A 471 -1.11 -4.27 -23.10
CA MET A 471 -0.81 -4.81 -21.78
C MET A 471 -1.78 -4.27 -20.74
N TYR A 472 -2.05 -5.06 -19.71
CA TYR A 472 -2.83 -4.60 -18.57
C TYR A 472 -1.93 -3.89 -17.54
N TYR A 473 -2.12 -2.57 -17.41
CA TYR A 473 -1.34 -1.73 -16.50
C TYR A 473 -2.13 -1.30 -15.27
N LEU A 474 -1.40 -1.11 -14.18
CA LEU A 474 -1.95 -0.79 -12.86
C LEU A 474 -1.48 0.61 -12.45
N LYS A 475 -2.43 1.49 -12.10
CA LYS A 475 -2.12 2.76 -11.41
C LYS A 475 -1.97 2.46 -9.92
N LEU A 476 -0.88 2.92 -9.30
CA LEU A 476 -0.63 2.69 -7.88
C LEU A 476 -1.20 3.82 -7.02
N LYS A 477 -1.55 3.51 -5.77
CA LYS A 477 -1.98 4.51 -4.75
C LYS A 477 -0.93 5.57 -4.40
N HIS A 478 0.29 5.45 -4.91
CA HIS A 478 1.39 6.38 -4.65
C HIS A 478 1.34 7.58 -5.61
N MET A 479 0.52 8.56 -5.29
CA MET A 479 0.39 9.81 -6.04
C MET A 479 1.32 10.90 -5.50
N VAL A 480 1.80 11.79 -6.36
CA VAL A 480 2.71 12.88 -5.97
C VAL A 480 2.00 13.95 -5.12
N ALA A 481 0.73 14.24 -5.43
CA ALA A 481 -0.08 15.20 -4.68
C ALA A 481 -0.13 14.91 -3.16
N ASN A 482 -0.02 13.64 -2.76
CA ASN A 482 -0.04 13.23 -1.36
C ASN A 482 1.34 13.29 -0.70
N LYS A 483 2.42 13.49 -1.46
CA LYS A 483 3.81 13.46 -0.97
C LYS A 483 4.46 14.83 -0.88
N ILE A 484 4.15 15.72 -1.83
CA ILE A 484 4.73 17.06 -1.86
C ILE A 484 4.35 17.81 -0.58
N HIS A 485 5.36 18.35 0.10
CA HIS A 485 5.19 19.25 1.24
C HIS A 485 6.42 20.14 1.32
N SER A 486 6.20 21.38 1.75
CA SER A 486 7.25 22.36 1.97
C SER A 486 6.89 23.18 3.18
N ARG A 487 7.90 23.55 3.98
CA ARG A 487 7.73 24.37 5.16
C ARG A 487 8.70 25.52 5.13
N ALA A 488 8.19 26.75 5.23
CA ALA A 488 9.01 27.94 5.45
C ALA A 488 9.12 28.24 6.95
N ARG A 489 7.99 28.56 7.58
CA ARG A 489 7.80 28.66 9.04
C ARG A 489 6.48 27.97 9.38
N GLY A 490 6.35 27.54 10.62
CA GLY A 490 5.17 26.79 11.05
C GLY A 490 5.16 26.58 12.55
N PRO A 491 4.15 25.86 13.07
CA PRO A 491 4.03 25.58 14.48
C PRO A 491 5.24 24.83 15.02
N ILE A 492 5.54 25.09 16.29
CA ILE A 492 6.61 24.45 17.03
C ILE A 492 6.02 23.63 18.17
N GLN A 493 6.70 22.55 18.53
CA GLN A 493 6.36 21.77 19.70
C GLN A 493 6.63 22.59 20.96
N LEU A 494 5.67 22.65 21.88
CA LEU A 494 5.76 23.51 23.08
C LEU A 494 6.96 23.16 23.98
N LEU A 495 7.25 21.86 24.14
CA LEU A 495 8.32 21.41 25.01
C LEU A 495 9.70 21.77 24.47
N THR A 496 9.99 21.43 23.21
CA THR A 496 11.33 21.54 22.61
C THR A 496 11.53 22.81 21.80
N ARG A 497 10.44 23.54 21.50
CA ARG A 497 10.41 24.67 20.57
C ARG A 497 10.89 24.34 19.14
N GLN A 498 10.97 23.06 18.81
CA GLN A 498 11.35 22.60 17.49
C GLN A 498 10.15 22.49 16.55
N PRO A 499 10.37 22.54 15.23
CA PRO A 499 9.35 22.22 14.23
C PRO A 499 8.55 20.95 14.57
N THR A 500 7.22 21.02 14.42
CA THR A 500 6.32 19.85 14.47
C THR A 500 6.71 18.76 13.45
N GLU A 501 6.21 17.54 13.67
CA GLU A 501 6.37 16.42 12.74
C GLU A 501 5.12 16.20 11.87
N GLY A 502 5.33 15.78 10.62
CA GLY A 502 4.30 15.33 9.70
C GLY A 502 3.62 16.45 8.90
N ARG A 503 3.32 16.18 7.62
CA ARG A 503 2.67 17.14 6.70
C ARG A 503 1.36 17.71 7.25
N ALA A 504 0.55 16.88 7.90
CA ALA A 504 -0.74 17.27 8.47
C ALA A 504 -0.65 18.39 9.50
N ASN A 505 0.50 18.54 10.17
CA ASN A 505 0.76 19.53 11.21
C ASN A 505 1.77 20.58 10.75
N GLU A 506 1.90 20.78 9.43
CA GLU A 506 2.90 21.67 8.82
C GLU A 506 4.32 21.36 9.29
N GLY A 507 4.60 20.07 9.49
CA GLY A 507 5.85 19.60 10.05
C GLY A 507 7.06 19.84 9.17
N GLY A 508 8.22 20.01 9.81
CA GLY A 508 9.50 20.16 9.12
C GLY A 508 10.10 18.82 8.69
N LEU A 509 11.14 18.90 7.85
CA LEU A 509 12.02 17.76 7.60
C LEU A 509 13.03 17.64 8.72
N ARG A 510 13.27 16.42 9.18
CA ARG A 510 14.28 16.12 10.20
C ARG A 510 15.65 16.04 9.55
N LEU A 511 16.58 16.83 10.06
CA LEU A 511 18.01 16.73 9.74
C LEU A 511 18.65 15.85 10.81
N GLY A 512 19.05 14.64 10.43
CA GLY A 512 19.61 13.64 11.32
C GLY A 512 21.13 13.72 11.41
N GLU A 513 21.69 12.73 12.10
CA GLU A 513 23.14 12.63 12.29
C GLU A 513 23.88 12.37 10.97
N MET A 514 23.32 11.55 10.08
CA MET A 514 23.94 11.25 8.79
C MET A 514 23.99 12.49 7.88
N GLU A 515 22.94 13.32 7.91
CA GLU A 515 22.92 14.59 7.18
C GLU A 515 23.95 15.57 7.77
N LYS A 516 24.06 15.65 9.10
CA LYS A 516 25.10 16.43 9.80
C LYS A 516 26.50 16.01 9.36
N ASP A 517 26.79 14.71 9.36
CA ASP A 517 28.10 14.18 8.96
C ASP A 517 28.42 14.49 7.50
N THR A 518 27.41 14.55 6.64
CA THR A 518 27.58 14.99 5.24
C THR A 518 28.08 16.43 5.15
N PHE A 519 27.52 17.36 5.94
CA PHE A 519 28.00 18.75 5.98
C PHE A 519 29.43 18.87 6.53
N ILE A 520 29.76 18.06 7.54
CA ILE A 520 31.11 17.98 8.14
C ILE A 520 32.11 17.45 7.10
N ALA A 521 31.77 16.38 6.37
CA ALA A 521 32.61 15.81 5.33
C ALA A 521 32.90 16.80 4.19
N HIS A 522 31.92 17.64 3.83
CA HIS A 522 32.12 18.73 2.88
C HIS A 522 32.88 19.94 3.46
N GLY A 523 33.14 19.99 4.77
CA GLY A 523 33.80 21.12 5.43
C GLY A 523 32.93 22.38 5.53
N THR A 524 31.61 22.25 5.40
CA THR A 524 30.67 23.38 5.32
C THR A 524 30.20 23.85 6.70
N ALA A 525 31.13 24.30 7.54
CA ALA A 525 30.86 24.64 8.94
C ALA A 525 29.82 25.75 9.14
N LEU A 526 29.81 26.79 8.28
CA LEU A 526 28.83 27.88 8.37
C LEU A 526 27.41 27.42 8.03
N LEU A 527 27.27 26.60 6.98
CA LEU A 527 25.98 26.05 6.59
C LEU A 527 25.45 25.08 7.65
N LEU A 528 26.34 24.27 8.24
CA LEU A 528 25.98 23.39 9.36
C LEU A 528 25.40 24.21 10.52
N LYS A 529 26.07 25.29 10.92
CA LYS A 529 25.58 26.17 11.99
C LYS A 529 24.21 26.76 11.64
N GLU A 530 24.07 27.34 10.45
CA GLU A 530 22.80 27.94 10.00
C GLU A 530 21.64 26.94 10.02
N ARG A 531 21.88 25.69 9.61
CA ARG A 531 20.84 24.65 9.57
C ARG A 531 20.47 24.12 10.95
N PHE A 532 21.41 24.08 11.89
CA PHE A 532 21.16 23.66 13.27
C PHE A 532 20.62 24.77 14.18
N ASP A 533 20.63 26.04 13.75
CA ASP A 533 20.07 27.19 14.48
C ASP A 533 18.52 27.23 14.47
N SER A 534 17.86 26.07 14.41
CA SER A 534 16.39 25.95 14.33
C SER A 534 15.65 26.40 15.60
N ASP A 535 16.30 26.29 16.76
CA ASP A 535 15.74 26.54 18.10
C ASP A 535 16.60 27.53 18.91
N LYS A 536 17.26 28.47 18.19
CA LYS A 536 18.10 29.52 18.76
C LYS A 536 17.40 30.27 19.90
N THR A 537 18.03 30.30 21.07
CA THR A 537 17.54 30.99 22.27
C THR A 537 18.67 31.76 22.95
N ILE A 538 18.39 32.97 23.42
CA ILE A 538 19.31 33.77 24.22
C ILE A 538 18.98 33.53 25.69
N VAL A 539 19.97 33.10 26.48
CA VAL A 539 19.81 32.87 27.93
C VAL A 539 20.82 33.69 28.72
N PRO A 540 20.42 34.27 29.87
CA PRO A 540 21.35 34.93 30.78
C PRO A 540 22.13 33.87 31.58
N VAL A 541 23.45 33.98 31.66
CA VAL A 541 24.32 33.05 32.39
C VAL A 541 25.23 33.84 33.34
N CYS A 542 25.29 33.41 34.60
CA CYS A 542 26.16 34.01 35.61
C CYS A 542 27.63 33.62 35.40
N GLU A 543 28.53 34.60 35.43
CA GLU A 543 29.97 34.38 35.19
C GLU A 543 30.66 33.61 36.33
N GLU A 544 30.20 33.80 37.57
CA GLU A 544 30.81 33.14 38.74
C GLU A 544 30.41 31.65 38.86
N CYS A 545 29.09 31.38 38.85
CA CYS A 545 28.56 30.04 39.10
C CYS A 545 28.35 29.21 37.82
N GLY A 546 28.28 29.85 36.65
CA GLY A 546 28.09 29.18 35.35
C GLY A 546 26.70 28.60 35.13
N LEU A 547 25.71 28.96 35.95
CA LEU A 547 24.32 28.56 35.77
C LEU A 547 23.52 29.64 35.04
N ILE A 548 22.44 29.19 34.41
CA ILE A 548 21.43 30.08 33.81
C ILE A 548 20.80 30.92 34.93
N ALA A 549 20.92 32.24 34.80
CA ALA A 549 20.32 33.23 35.69
C ALA A 549 18.84 33.45 35.34
N ILE A 550 18.12 34.20 36.17
CA ILE A 550 16.72 34.56 35.93
C ILE A 550 16.68 36.03 35.50
N TYR A 551 15.95 36.30 34.43
CA TYR A 551 15.63 37.66 34.02
C TYR A 551 14.31 38.10 34.67
N ASP A 552 14.33 39.16 35.48
CA ASP A 552 13.15 39.77 36.07
C ASP A 552 12.64 40.88 35.17
N ASP A 553 11.54 40.61 34.46
CA ASP A 553 10.91 41.54 33.53
C ASP A 553 10.39 42.82 34.21
N ARG A 554 10.03 42.77 35.50
CA ARG A 554 9.51 43.94 36.22
C ARG A 554 10.59 44.92 36.62
N ARG A 555 11.79 44.39 36.91
CA ARG A 555 12.95 45.19 37.33
C ARG A 555 13.90 45.47 36.17
N GLU A 556 13.65 44.84 35.01
CA GLU A 556 14.52 44.84 33.84
C GLU A 556 15.97 44.40 34.15
N THR A 557 16.15 43.56 35.18
CA THR A 557 17.47 43.09 35.63
C THR A 557 17.56 41.57 35.69
N SER A 558 18.74 41.03 35.38
CA SER A 558 19.05 39.61 35.57
C SER A 558 19.68 39.39 36.94
N PHE A 559 19.24 38.36 37.67
CA PHE A 559 19.87 37.97 38.94
C PHE A 559 20.17 36.47 38.98
N CYS A 560 21.25 36.10 39.66
CA CYS A 560 21.61 34.70 39.87
C CYS A 560 20.93 34.17 41.14
N PRO A 561 20.22 33.02 41.11
CA PRO A 561 19.63 32.44 42.31
C PRO A 561 20.65 32.05 43.39
N ILE A 562 21.90 31.78 43.01
CA ILE A 562 22.97 31.34 43.93
C ILE A 562 23.83 32.50 44.40
N CYS A 563 24.31 33.33 43.46
CA CYS A 563 25.25 34.42 43.75
C CYS A 563 24.54 35.77 44.07
N GLY A 564 23.22 35.84 43.89
CA GLY A 564 22.42 37.05 44.12
C GLY A 564 22.53 38.08 42.99
N GLU A 565 22.12 39.31 43.30
CA GLU A 565 22.04 40.44 42.34
C GLU A 565 23.40 41.06 41.99
N LYS A 566 24.46 40.77 42.76
CA LYS A 566 25.80 41.36 42.55
C LYS A 566 26.65 40.62 41.53
N ALA A 567 26.22 39.43 41.10
CA ALA A 567 26.97 38.62 40.16
C ALA A 567 26.83 39.17 38.74
N GLU A 568 27.94 39.19 38.00
CA GLU A 568 27.92 39.56 36.59
C GLU A 568 27.21 38.48 35.77
N VAL A 569 26.30 38.91 34.90
CA VAL A 569 25.46 38.04 34.06
C VAL A 569 25.59 38.46 32.61
N SER A 570 25.94 37.48 31.77
CA SER A 570 26.16 37.66 30.34
C SER A 570 25.11 36.90 29.52
N ASN A 571 24.63 37.50 28.42
CA ASN A 571 23.64 36.89 27.53
C ASN A 571 24.32 36.01 26.48
N ILE A 572 23.96 34.72 26.46
CA ILE A 572 24.60 33.73 25.59
C ILE A 572 23.58 33.12 24.65
N GLU A 573 23.97 33.00 23.40
CA GLU A 573 23.22 32.31 22.36
C GLU A 573 23.51 30.81 22.41
N ILE A 574 22.47 30.01 22.67
CA ILE A 574 22.51 28.54 22.66
C ILE A 574 21.27 27.97 21.96
N SER A 575 21.26 26.67 21.67
CA SER A 575 20.04 25.97 21.28
C SER A 575 19.13 25.75 22.49
N TYR A 576 17.82 25.83 22.27
CA TYR A 576 16.84 25.56 23.33
C TYR A 576 16.91 24.10 23.81
N ALA A 577 17.16 23.16 22.90
CA ALA A 577 17.39 21.76 23.23
C ALA A 577 18.56 21.59 24.21
N PHE A 578 19.66 22.34 24.04
CA PHE A 578 20.77 22.30 24.99
C PHE A 578 20.36 22.87 26.35
N LYS A 579 19.59 23.96 26.38
CA LYS A 579 19.01 24.49 27.63
C LYS A 579 18.18 23.43 28.36
N LEU A 580 17.35 22.66 27.65
CA LEU A 580 16.56 21.58 28.25
C LEU A 580 17.45 20.49 28.86
N ILE A 581 18.50 20.07 28.17
CA ILE A 581 19.47 19.10 28.69
C ILE A 581 20.10 19.60 29.99
N LEU A 582 20.45 20.89 30.08
CA LEU A 582 20.97 21.48 31.31
C LEU A 582 19.98 21.39 32.47
N ASP A 583 18.68 21.57 32.21
CA ASP A 583 17.64 21.46 33.23
C ASP A 583 17.36 20.00 33.62
N GLU A 584 17.40 19.06 32.67
CA GLU A 584 17.33 17.63 32.94
C GLU A 584 18.51 17.16 33.82
N LEU A 585 19.73 17.62 33.53
CA LEU A 585 20.92 17.34 34.35
C LEU A 585 20.76 17.89 35.78
N LYS A 586 20.24 19.11 35.94
CA LYS A 586 19.95 19.67 37.28
C LYS A 586 18.93 18.83 38.04
N SER A 587 17.91 18.30 37.35
CA SER A 587 16.89 17.43 37.98
C SER A 587 17.49 16.12 38.50
N LEU A 588 18.56 15.64 37.85
CA LEU A 588 19.35 14.49 38.27
C LEU A 588 20.41 14.84 39.31
N THR A 589 20.38 16.04 39.90
CA THR A 589 21.38 16.55 40.86
C THR A 589 22.80 16.67 40.31
N VAL A 590 22.95 16.71 38.99
CA VAL A 590 24.22 17.03 38.34
C VAL A 590 24.33 18.55 38.25
N TYR A 591 25.51 19.12 38.54
CA TYR A 591 25.76 20.56 38.45
C TYR A 591 26.41 20.93 37.11
N PRO A 592 25.64 21.38 36.09
CA PRO A 592 26.20 21.68 34.77
C PRO A 592 26.80 23.09 34.73
N LYS A 593 28.04 23.24 35.23
CA LYS A 593 28.76 24.52 35.21
C LYS A 593 29.18 24.89 33.78
N MET A 594 28.62 25.97 33.24
CA MET A 594 29.14 26.59 32.00
C MET A 594 30.32 27.50 32.33
N LYS A 595 31.46 27.28 31.69
CA LYS A 595 32.61 28.21 31.77
C LYS A 595 32.53 29.16 30.58
N LEU A 596 32.45 30.44 30.87
CA LEU A 596 32.34 31.48 29.85
C LEU A 596 33.73 31.95 29.46
N GLU A 597 33.94 32.15 28.16
CA GLU A 597 35.19 32.66 27.59
C GLU A 597 34.87 33.84 26.67
N GLY A 598 35.86 34.73 26.50
CA GLY A 598 35.76 35.85 25.58
C GLY A 598 35.54 35.36 24.14
N LYS A 599 34.73 36.10 23.38
CA LYS A 599 34.40 35.77 21.98
C LYS A 599 35.57 35.98 21.00
N TYR A 600 36.75 36.36 21.49
CA TYR A 600 37.94 36.72 20.71
C TYR A 600 39.22 36.28 21.41
#